data_AF-A0A662L035-F1
#
_entry.id   AF-A0A662L035-F1
#
_cell.length_a   1.000
_cell.length_b   1.000
_cell.length_c   1.000
_cell.angle_alpha   90.00
_cell.angle_beta   90.00
_cell.angle_gamma   90.00
#
_symmetry.space_group_name_H-M   'P 1'
#
loop_
_entity.id
_entity.type
_entity.pdbx_description
1 polymer ?
#
loop_
_entity_poly.entity_id
_entity_poly.type
_entity_poly.pdbx_seq_one_letter_code
_entity_poly.pdbx_strand_id
1 'polypeptide(L)' 'MKLLVHICCAPCFAYPYERLVEEGYDVVGFWYNPNVHPYMEYKAREES' A
#
# COMPACT_ATOMS: atom_id res chain seq x y z
N MET A 1 4.83 15.29 -9.33
CA MET A 1 5.70 14.24 -9.91
C MET A 1 5.07 12.89 -9.62
N LYS A 2 5.11 11.92 -10.55
CA LYS A 2 4.53 10.58 -10.29
C LYS A 2 5.46 9.77 -9.41
N LEU A 3 4.93 9.19 -8.33
CA LEU A 3 5.68 8.38 -7.38
C LEU A 3 5.02 7.00 -7.24
N LEU A 4 5.74 5.94 -7.60
CA LEU A 4 5.31 4.57 -7.38
C LEU A 4 5.78 4.10 -6.00
N VAL A 5 4.87 3.60 -5.17
CA VAL A 5 5.17 3.15 -3.81
C VAL A 5 4.73 1.72 -3.60
N HIS A 6 5.64 0.88 -3.12
CA HIS A 6 5.31 -0.47 -2.66
C HIS A 6 4.62 -0.41 -1.29
N ILE A 7 3.49 -1.11 -1.16
CA ILE A 7 2.65 -1.12 0.03
C ILE A 7 2.47 -2.58 0.48
N CYS A 8 3.04 -2.95 1.63
CA CYS A 8 2.83 -4.28 2.22
C CYS A 8 1.62 -4.32 3.18
N CYS A 9 1.20 -3.15 3.70
CA CYS A 9 0.13 -3.01 4.68
C CYS A 9 -0.53 -1.62 4.55
N ALA A 10 -1.84 -1.57 4.26
CA ALA A 10 -2.59 -0.33 4.08
C ALA A 10 -2.50 0.64 5.28
N PRO A 11 -2.73 0.23 6.55
CA PRO A 11 -2.70 1.15 7.68
C PRO A 11 -1.31 1.77 7.90
N CYS A 12 -0.22 1.06 7.58
CA CYS A 12 1.13 1.61 7.69
C CYS A 12 1.40 2.70 6.65
N PHE A 13 0.70 2.66 5.51
CA PHE A 13 0.88 3.63 4.43
C PHE A 13 -0.03 4.86 4.53
N ALA A 14 -1.05 4.83 5.40
CA ALA A 14 -2.00 5.94 5.53
C ALA A 14 -1.31 7.29 5.86
N TYR A 15 -0.43 7.31 6.86
CA TYR A 15 0.29 8.55 7.22
C TYR A 15 1.29 9.00 6.15
N PRO A 16 2.18 8.13 5.61
CA PRO A 16 3.07 8.50 4.51
C PRO A 16 2.33 9.02 3.27
N TYR A 17 1.18 8.42 2.92
CA TYR A 17 0.37 8.86 1.79
C TYR A 17 -0.05 10.32 1.93
N GLU A 18 -0.60 10.71 3.09
CA GLU A 18 -1.01 12.10 3.35
C GLU A 18 0.16 13.07 3.17
N ARG A 19 1.32 12.78 3.75
CA ARG A 19 2.51 13.63 3.64
C ARG A 19 2.99 13.77 2.20
N LEU A 20 3.00 12.66 1.45
CA LEU A 20 3.41 12.68 0.04
C LEU A 20 2.44 13.48 -0.84
N VAL A 21 1.13 13.41 -0.57
CA VAL A 21 0.15 14.23 -1.28
C VAL A 21 0.32 15.71 -0.93
N GLU A 22 0.56 16.06 0.34
CA GLU A 22 0.86 17.43 0.78
C GLU A 22 2.12 18.00 0.14
N GLU A 23 3.13 17.16 -0.10
CA GLU A 23 4.35 17.51 -0.83
C GLU A 23 4.16 17.63 -2.36
N GLY A 24 2.96 17.34 -2.88
CA GLY A 24 2.61 17.49 -4.30
C GLY A 24 2.95 16.29 -5.19
N TYR A 25 3.09 15.09 -4.62
CA TYR A 25 3.25 13.87 -5.39
C TYR A 25 1.92 13.31 -5.90
N ASP A 26 1.95 12.78 -7.13
CA ASP A 26 0.90 11.92 -7.69
C ASP A 26 1.28 10.47 -7.35
N VAL A 27 0.72 9.96 -6.25
CA VAL A 27 1.12 8.69 -5.64
C VAL A 27 0.36 7.54 -6.27
N VAL A 28 1.10 6.55 -6.77
CA VAL A 28 0.58 5.28 -7.28
C VAL A 28 1.00 4.17 -6.34
N GLY A 29 0.03 3.46 -5.77
CA GLY A 29 0.28 2.32 -4.89
C GLY A 29 0.46 1.01 -5.65
N PHE A 30 1.44 0.22 -5.24
CA PHE A 30 1.61 -1.17 -5.65
C PHE A 30 1.56 -2.06 -4.40
N TRP A 31 0.46 -2.79 -4.21
CA TRP A 31 0.32 -3.69 -3.08
C TRP A 31 0.95 -5.05 -3.36
N TYR A 32 1.79 -5.53 -2.45
CA TYR A 32 2.32 -6.90 -2.45
C TYR A 32 2.87 -7.26 -1.07
N ASN A 33 2.40 -8.34 -0.45
CA ASN A 33 2.94 -8.81 0.82
C ASN A 33 2.99 -10.35 0.88
N PRO A 34 4.11 -10.98 0.50
CA PRO A 34 4.22 -12.44 0.48
C PRO A 34 4.27 -13.08 1.88
N ASN A 35 4.39 -12.27 2.94
CA ASN A 35 4.47 -12.76 4.32
C ASN A 35 3.09 -12.98 4.95
N VAL A 36 2.01 -12.61 4.26
CA VAL A 36 0.65 -12.89 4.77
C VAL A 36 0.38 -14.39 4.65
N HIS A 37 0.33 -15.04 5.80
CA HIS A 37 0.04 -16.46 5.92
C HIS A 37 -1.11 -16.69 6.91
N PRO A 38 -1.94 -17.72 6.69
CA PRO A 38 -1.94 -18.63 5.54
C PRO A 38 -2.44 -17.95 4.25
N TYR A 39 -2.31 -18.61 3.09
CA TYR A 39 -2.74 -18.07 1.79
C TYR A 39 -4.19 -17.54 1.78
N MET A 40 -5.08 -18.15 2.57
CA MET A 40 -6.47 -17.69 2.69
C MET A 40 -6.57 -16.26 3.24
N GLU A 41 -5.70 -15.87 4.17
CA GLU A 41 -5.64 -14.48 4.67
C GLU A 41 -5.10 -13.53 3.59
N TYR A 42 -4.10 -13.96 2.81
CA TYR A 42 -3.60 -13.15 1.67
C TYR A 42 -4.72 -12.88 0.68
N LYS A 43 -5.46 -13.92 0.29
CA LYS A 43 -6.57 -13.83 -0.64
C LYS A 43 -7.72 -12.97 -0.09
N ALA A 44 -8.08 -13.15 1.18
CA ALA A 44 -9.11 -12.33 1.83
C ALA A 44 -8.75 -10.83 1.81
N ARG A 45 -7.47 -10.48 2.03
CA ARG A 45 -7.00 -9.10 1.97
C ARG A 45 -6.91 -8.53 0.56
N GLU A 46 -6.65 -9.37 -0.43
CA GLU A 46 -6.64 -8.99 -1.86
C GLU A 46 -8.07 -8.70 -2.37
N GLU A 47 -9.07 -9.42 -1.86
CA GLU A 47 -10.49 -9.25 -2.21
C GLU A 47 -11.21 -8.11 -1.44
N SER A 48 -10.57 -7.52 -0.42
CA SER A 48 -11.16 -6.47 0.45
C SER A 48 -11.05 -5.07 -0.16
#